data_AF-A0A2D4WRD8-F1
#
_entry.id   AF-A0A2D4WRD8-F1
#
_cell.length_a   1.000
_cell.length_b   1.000
_cell.length_c   1.000
_cell.angle_alpha   90.00
_cell.angle_beta   90.00
_cell.angle_gamma   90.00
#
_symmetry.space_group_name_H-M   'P 1'
#
loop_
_entity.id
_entity.type
_entity.pdbx_description
1 polymer ?
#
loop_
_entity_poly.entity_id
_entity_poly.type
_entity_poly.pdbx_seq_one_letter_code
_entity_poly.pdbx_strand_id
1 'polypeptide(L)'
;MPFSLHLMTPLSACLHRFFSIILAIACMVGMSATALARPMLDPVDGPHVDLKLSLEPDALRMQVTMNIVFLDEAMEFERELADRIDPAEGPALLETLQQWADVDLVADIDGVAVNPIVDGLLINDPDTTYLALMVRTGMRGLRKVRFDVEWPLKSEPSDISLQWYVYPIDPFSSVVPPEPITIAAEAQVEGIREAVFFSEAAPVWSWRSGSTAINERLETIAPPERRMPWPLPLLSIIVAAGALVSSIPLLASRRSGTSLVAFIILPCAAVLAYAGSGVGVVQIQPPGSERLQLPTSAEAEAILVPLHGNIYRAFDYVAETDIYDALDRSVSGDLLDELYRTIYASLVMEEAQGAVSRVTAVRPVEVQIESIEPDPDRPEILMAVSYRWQVDGNVTHWGHVHERTNEYLAELGVRGSEEGWRIESVRILEQERIDEPEEEVSPDGLPEFGESDEDVLL
;
A
#
# COMPACT_ATOMS: atom_id res chain seq x y z
N MET A 1 -51.52 47.17 -34.54
CA MET A 1 -50.87 48.13 -33.61
C MET A 1 -51.34 47.82 -32.19
N PRO A 2 -50.52 47.97 -31.14
CA PRO A 2 -49.09 48.32 -31.16
C PRO A 2 -48.20 47.37 -30.31
N PHE A 3 -46.98 47.02 -30.80
CA PHE A 3 -45.63 47.42 -30.30
C PHE A 3 -45.14 46.59 -29.08
N SER A 4 -43.91 46.07 -28.93
CA SER A 4 -42.54 46.29 -29.49
C SER A 4 -41.72 44.98 -29.31
N LEU A 5 -40.77 44.53 -30.16
CA LEU A 5 -39.37 44.99 -30.39
C LEU A 5 -38.60 45.21 -29.05
N HIS A 6 -37.37 44.74 -28.78
CA HIS A 6 -36.29 44.11 -29.55
C HIS A 6 -35.20 43.66 -28.54
N LEU A 7 -34.37 42.69 -28.94
CA LEU A 7 -32.93 42.51 -28.62
C LEU A 7 -32.48 42.29 -27.16
N MET A 8 -31.93 41.10 -26.90
CA MET A 8 -30.54 40.92 -26.44
C MET A 8 -30.15 39.43 -26.43
N THR A 9 -29.25 39.04 -27.32
CA THR A 9 -28.22 38.00 -27.07
C THR A 9 -27.16 38.60 -26.11
N PRO A 10 -26.32 37.83 -25.36
CA PRO A 10 -25.71 36.55 -25.78
C PRO A 10 -25.45 35.51 -24.65
N LEU A 11 -24.86 34.37 -25.06
CA LEU A 11 -23.92 33.56 -24.28
C LEU A 11 -24.37 33.08 -22.89
N SER A 12 -25.01 31.91 -22.80
CA SER A 12 -24.89 30.96 -21.67
C SER A 12 -25.78 29.74 -21.92
N ALA A 13 -25.28 28.80 -22.72
CA ALA A 13 -25.89 27.47 -22.85
C ALA A 13 -24.81 26.45 -23.22
N CYS A 14 -23.77 26.37 -22.38
CA CYS A 14 -22.74 25.35 -22.47
C CYS A 14 -22.27 24.98 -21.06
N LEU A 15 -23.19 24.60 -20.17
CA LEU A 15 -22.86 24.06 -18.83
C LEU A 15 -24.10 23.37 -18.23
N HIS A 16 -24.75 22.52 -19.02
CA HIS A 16 -25.66 21.49 -18.52
C HIS A 16 -25.58 20.29 -19.45
N ARG A 17 -24.39 19.65 -19.43
CA ARG A 17 -24.20 18.23 -19.73
C ARG A 17 -23.57 17.59 -18.50
N PHE A 18 -24.23 17.78 -17.36
CA PHE A 18 -24.05 16.96 -16.17
C PHE A 18 -25.24 16.00 -16.16
N PHE A 19 -24.95 14.72 -15.91
CA PHE A 19 -25.82 13.54 -16.00
C PHE A 19 -25.90 12.84 -17.36
N SER A 20 -25.38 11.60 -17.32
CA SER A 20 -25.72 10.47 -18.18
C SER A 20 -24.94 10.32 -19.50
N ILE A 21 -23.67 9.90 -19.39
CA ILE A 21 -23.13 8.81 -20.23
C ILE A 21 -22.33 7.85 -19.34
N ILE A 22 -23.01 6.80 -18.88
CA ILE A 22 -22.40 5.51 -18.53
C ILE A 22 -21.89 4.95 -19.86
N LEU A 23 -20.57 5.02 -20.11
CA LEU A 23 -19.83 4.06 -20.94
C LEU A 23 -18.31 4.33 -20.87
N ALA A 24 -17.68 3.90 -19.78
CA ALA A 24 -16.29 3.48 -19.77
C ALA A 24 -16.17 2.28 -18.82
N ILE A 25 -16.93 1.23 -19.16
CA ILE A 25 -16.63 -0.12 -18.67
C ILE A 25 -15.32 -0.51 -19.34
N ALA A 26 -14.36 -0.97 -18.52
CA ALA A 26 -13.00 -1.38 -18.86
C ALA A 26 -11.95 -0.25 -18.90
N CYS A 27 -11.38 0.05 -17.74
CA CYS A 27 -9.94 0.28 -17.60
C CYS A 27 -9.50 -0.04 -16.17
N MET A 28 -8.61 -1.04 -16.06
CA MET A 28 -7.64 -1.23 -14.97
C MET A 28 -8.14 -1.80 -13.65
N VAL A 29 -8.78 -2.96 -13.77
CA VAL A 29 -8.79 -4.00 -12.74
C VAL A 29 -8.09 -5.21 -13.34
N GLY A 30 -6.90 -5.56 -12.83
CA GLY A 30 -6.33 -6.91 -12.89
C GLY A 30 -6.43 -7.71 -14.20
N MET A 31 -6.39 -7.08 -15.37
CA MET A 31 -6.33 -7.79 -16.64
C MET A 31 -5.00 -7.50 -17.32
N SER A 32 -4.13 -8.50 -17.24
CA SER A 32 -3.15 -8.81 -18.27
C SER A 32 -3.78 -8.67 -19.65
N ALA A 33 -3.56 -7.54 -20.34
CA ALA A 33 -3.88 -7.42 -21.76
C ALA A 33 -3.25 -6.17 -22.39
N THR A 34 -1.91 -6.18 -22.57
CA THR A 34 -1.31 -5.52 -23.74
C THR A 34 -0.21 -6.39 -24.34
N ALA A 35 -0.48 -6.83 -25.57
CA ALA A 35 0.45 -7.21 -26.64
C ALA A 35 1.46 -8.36 -26.37
N LEU A 36 1.07 -9.56 -26.83
CA LEU A 36 1.98 -10.55 -27.46
C LEU A 36 3.28 -10.91 -26.72
N ALA A 37 3.25 -11.02 -25.39
CA ALA A 37 4.11 -11.96 -24.70
C ALA A 37 3.24 -13.16 -24.33
N ARG A 38 3.66 -14.38 -24.69
CA ARG A 38 3.01 -15.62 -24.22
C ARG A 38 2.85 -15.51 -22.70
N PRO A 39 1.66 -15.75 -22.13
CA PRO A 39 1.59 -16.02 -20.70
C PRO A 39 2.33 -17.35 -20.53
N MET A 40 3.57 -17.32 -20.07
CA MET A 40 4.22 -18.52 -19.54
C MET A 40 3.59 -18.75 -18.16
N LEU A 41 2.32 -19.15 -18.16
CA LEU A 41 1.65 -19.81 -17.05
C LEU A 41 2.12 -21.27 -17.10
N ASP A 42 3.41 -21.49 -16.84
CA ASP A 42 3.92 -22.85 -16.69
C ASP A 42 3.83 -23.18 -15.19
N PRO A 43 2.96 -24.10 -14.77
CA PRO A 43 3.08 -24.63 -13.42
C PRO A 43 4.44 -25.30 -13.30
N VAL A 44 5.12 -25.08 -12.17
CA VAL A 44 6.44 -25.65 -11.93
C VAL A 44 6.30 -27.15 -11.75
N ASP A 45 6.85 -27.85 -12.72
CA ASP A 45 6.89 -29.30 -12.81
C ASP A 45 8.03 -29.82 -11.92
N GLY A 46 7.80 -29.73 -10.61
CA GLY A 46 8.80 -29.93 -9.56
C GLY A 46 8.18 -30.07 -8.16
N PRO A 47 9.02 -30.13 -7.11
CA PRO A 47 8.55 -30.15 -5.72
C PRO A 47 7.85 -28.84 -5.36
N HIS A 48 6.69 -28.93 -4.70
CA HIS A 48 5.89 -27.78 -4.28
C HIS A 48 5.26 -27.99 -2.91
N VAL A 49 5.35 -26.97 -2.06
CA VAL A 49 4.57 -26.80 -0.83
C VAL A 49 4.01 -25.38 -0.72
N ASP A 50 2.79 -25.28 -0.20
CA ASP A 50 2.11 -24.05 0.20
C ASP A 50 1.78 -24.15 1.70
N LEU A 51 2.10 -23.09 2.45
CA LEU A 51 1.94 -23.03 3.90
C LEU A 51 1.02 -21.87 4.28
N LYS A 52 -0.04 -22.16 5.03
CA LYS A 52 -0.92 -21.13 5.60
C LYS A 52 -0.90 -21.23 7.12
N LEU A 53 -0.29 -20.26 7.78
CA LEU A 53 -0.21 -20.10 9.22
C LEU A 53 -1.38 -19.25 9.70
N SER A 54 -1.99 -19.64 10.81
CA SER A 54 -3.05 -18.88 11.47
C SER A 54 -2.91 -18.98 12.98
N LEU A 55 -3.03 -17.84 13.68
CA LEU A 55 -3.01 -17.81 15.14
C LEU A 55 -4.44 -17.68 15.67
N GLU A 56 -4.92 -18.72 16.34
CA GLU A 56 -6.18 -18.75 17.07
C GLU A 56 -5.92 -18.65 18.59
N PRO A 57 -6.93 -18.31 19.41
CA PRO A 57 -6.74 -18.15 20.86
C PRO A 57 -6.28 -19.43 21.58
N ASP A 58 -6.56 -20.60 21.02
CA ASP A 58 -6.28 -21.91 21.61
C ASP A 58 -5.18 -22.71 20.89
N ALA A 59 -4.78 -22.30 19.67
CA ALA A 59 -3.71 -22.96 18.93
C ALA A 59 -3.06 -22.07 17.86
N LEU A 60 -1.78 -22.30 17.61
CA LEU A 60 -1.15 -21.94 16.34
C LEU A 60 -1.45 -23.08 15.35
N ARG A 61 -2.02 -22.76 14.20
CA ARG A 61 -2.34 -23.75 13.15
C ARG A 61 -1.53 -23.44 11.89
N MET A 62 -1.00 -24.48 11.26
CA MET A 62 -0.40 -24.42 9.94
C MET A 62 -1.07 -25.44 9.03
N GLN A 63 -1.75 -24.97 8.00
CA GLN A 63 -2.19 -25.83 6.92
C GLN A 63 -1.04 -26.01 5.93
N VAL A 64 -0.66 -27.26 5.70
CA VAL A 64 0.38 -27.64 4.76
C VAL A 64 -0.28 -28.27 3.55
N THR A 65 -0.03 -27.75 2.35
CA THR A 65 -0.46 -28.38 1.09
C THR A 65 0.75 -28.60 0.20
N MET A 66 1.20 -29.84 0.05
CA MET A 66 2.36 -30.19 -0.77
C MET A 66 2.01 -31.21 -1.84
N ASN A 67 2.74 -31.22 -2.96
CA ASN A 67 2.59 -32.28 -3.95
C ASN A 67 3.37 -33.54 -3.55
N ILE A 68 3.07 -34.69 -4.18
CA ILE A 68 3.77 -35.95 -3.88
C ILE A 68 5.28 -35.84 -4.13
N VAL A 69 5.70 -35.02 -5.09
CA VAL A 69 7.12 -34.79 -5.37
C VAL A 69 7.82 -34.19 -4.16
N PHE A 70 7.25 -33.16 -3.55
CA PHE A 70 7.78 -32.55 -2.33
C PHE A 70 7.71 -33.51 -1.15
N LEU A 71 6.61 -34.26 -1.00
CA LEU A 71 6.45 -35.25 0.07
C LEU A 71 7.58 -36.28 0.06
N ASP A 72 8.00 -36.73 -1.13
CA ASP A 72 9.06 -37.72 -1.29
C ASP A 72 10.46 -37.18 -0.98
N GLU A 73 10.67 -35.87 -1.13
CA GLU A 73 11.90 -35.18 -0.70
C GLU A 73 11.89 -34.92 0.80
N ALA A 74 10.71 -34.70 1.40
CA ALA A 74 10.55 -34.44 2.82
C ALA A 74 10.66 -35.72 3.67
N MET A 75 10.13 -36.84 3.18
CA MET A 75 10.09 -38.10 3.96
C MET A 75 10.03 -39.35 3.08
N GLU A 76 10.54 -40.45 3.64
CA GLU A 76 10.39 -41.78 3.06
C GLU A 76 9.05 -42.39 3.44
N PHE A 77 8.15 -42.56 2.45
CA PHE A 77 6.87 -43.23 2.63
C PHE A 77 6.63 -44.25 1.52
N GLU A 78 6.54 -45.54 1.88
CA GLU A 78 6.28 -46.61 0.92
C GLU A 78 4.82 -46.60 0.48
N ARG A 79 4.58 -46.71 -0.83
CA ARG A 79 3.25 -46.74 -1.45
C ARG A 79 3.14 -47.86 -2.47
N GLU A 80 1.94 -48.41 -2.63
CA GLU A 80 1.67 -49.42 -3.66
C GLU A 80 1.88 -48.86 -5.09
N LEU A 81 1.48 -47.61 -5.31
CA LEU A 81 1.67 -46.89 -6.55
C LEU A 81 2.46 -45.60 -6.28
N ALA A 82 3.60 -45.44 -6.96
CA ALA A 82 4.49 -44.31 -6.72
C ALA A 82 3.85 -42.93 -6.94
N ASP A 83 2.80 -42.85 -7.75
CA ASP A 83 2.11 -41.60 -8.05
C ASP A 83 0.80 -41.41 -7.29
N ARG A 84 0.38 -42.35 -6.43
CA ARG A 84 -0.92 -42.33 -5.74
C ARG A 84 -0.76 -42.66 -4.27
N ILE A 85 -1.53 -41.99 -3.43
CA ILE A 85 -1.78 -42.46 -2.07
C ILE A 85 -3.22 -42.98 -2.05
N ASP A 86 -3.39 -44.29 -1.84
CA ASP A 86 -4.71 -44.88 -1.71
C ASP A 86 -5.32 -44.51 -0.34
N PRO A 87 -6.64 -44.30 -0.22
CA PRO A 87 -7.26 -44.03 1.07
C PRO A 87 -6.93 -45.06 2.17
N ALA A 88 -6.64 -46.32 1.80
CA ALA A 88 -6.20 -47.33 2.75
C ALA A 88 -4.81 -47.06 3.36
N GLU A 89 -3.95 -46.32 2.66
CA GLU A 89 -2.60 -45.93 3.10
C GLU A 89 -2.61 -44.67 3.99
N GLY A 90 -3.74 -43.92 4.00
CA GLY A 90 -3.89 -42.66 4.73
C GLY A 90 -3.52 -42.71 6.22
N PRO A 91 -3.99 -43.70 7.01
CA PRO A 91 -3.61 -43.81 8.42
C PRO A 91 -2.11 -44.00 8.66
N ALA A 92 -1.44 -44.76 7.80
CA ALA A 92 0.01 -44.97 7.89
C ALA A 92 0.77 -43.68 7.51
N LEU A 93 0.31 -42.98 6.46
CA LEU A 93 0.87 -41.68 6.10
C LEU A 93 0.73 -40.67 7.23
N LEU A 94 -0.43 -40.61 7.90
CA LEU A 94 -0.64 -39.70 9.03
C LEU A 94 0.32 -39.98 10.19
N GLU A 95 0.60 -41.26 10.49
CA GLU A 95 1.59 -41.64 11.49
C GLU A 95 3.01 -41.20 11.10
N THR A 96 3.40 -41.37 9.83
CA THR A 96 4.69 -40.88 9.32
C THR A 96 4.78 -39.36 9.35
N LEU A 97 3.71 -38.65 8.97
CA LEU A 97 3.64 -37.19 9.04
C LEU A 97 3.79 -36.68 10.48
N GLN A 98 3.15 -37.34 11.46
CA GLN A 98 3.32 -37.00 12.87
C GLN A 98 4.77 -37.19 13.33
N GLN A 99 5.40 -38.32 12.97
CA GLN A 99 6.80 -38.58 13.32
C GLN A 99 7.76 -37.55 12.71
N TRP A 100 7.51 -37.17 11.45
CA TRP A 100 8.25 -36.12 10.77
C TRP A 100 8.07 -34.77 11.48
N ALA A 101 6.83 -34.38 11.79
CA ALA A 101 6.52 -33.13 12.47
C ALA A 101 7.12 -33.06 13.89
N ASP A 102 7.12 -34.17 14.64
CA ASP A 102 7.72 -34.25 15.98
C ASP A 102 9.23 -33.93 15.99
N VAL A 103 9.92 -34.14 14.87
CA VAL A 103 11.36 -33.91 14.72
C VAL A 103 11.63 -32.56 14.06
N ASP A 104 10.95 -32.27 12.96
CA ASP A 104 11.28 -31.17 12.06
C ASP A 104 10.33 -29.95 12.19
N LEU A 105 9.23 -30.01 12.95
CA LEU A 105 8.28 -28.91 13.05
C LEU A 105 8.02 -28.48 14.51
N VAL A 106 9.07 -28.48 15.33
CA VAL A 106 8.97 -27.98 16.71
C VAL A 106 8.91 -26.45 16.71
N ALA A 107 7.86 -25.89 17.31
CA ALA A 107 7.72 -24.45 17.49
C ALA A 107 8.19 -24.04 18.90
N ASP A 108 8.88 -22.92 19.02
CA ASP A 108 9.13 -22.26 20.29
C ASP A 108 8.07 -21.18 20.50
N ILE A 109 7.32 -21.28 21.59
CA ILE A 109 6.22 -20.37 21.94
C ILE A 109 6.49 -19.84 23.35
N ASP A 110 6.74 -18.55 23.45
CA ASP A 110 7.14 -17.87 24.69
C ASP A 110 8.34 -18.53 25.42
N GLY A 111 9.32 -19.05 24.67
CA GLY A 111 10.50 -19.73 25.21
C GLY A 111 10.26 -21.19 25.59
N VAL A 112 9.13 -21.78 25.18
CA VAL A 112 8.77 -23.17 25.43
C VAL A 112 8.61 -23.91 24.10
N ALA A 113 9.39 -24.97 23.91
CA ALA A 113 9.20 -25.89 22.80
C ALA A 113 7.85 -26.63 22.93
N VAL A 114 6.98 -26.46 21.93
CA VAL A 114 5.67 -27.12 21.84
C VAL A 114 5.72 -28.11 20.68
N ASN A 115 5.29 -29.34 20.95
CA ASN A 115 5.22 -30.37 19.91
C ASN A 115 3.96 -30.18 19.05
N PRO A 116 4.06 -30.43 17.74
CA PRO A 116 2.93 -30.37 16.83
C PRO A 116 1.99 -31.57 16.99
N ILE A 117 0.75 -31.37 16.59
CA ILE A 117 -0.26 -32.42 16.38
C ILE A 117 -0.67 -32.36 14.92
N VAL A 118 -0.53 -33.46 14.20
CA VAL A 118 -0.90 -33.58 12.79
C VAL A 118 -2.27 -34.25 12.66
N ASP A 119 -3.18 -33.62 11.92
CA ASP A 119 -4.49 -34.19 11.59
C ASP A 119 -4.97 -33.68 10.20
N GLY A 120 -6.21 -33.96 9.83
CA GLY A 120 -6.86 -33.31 8.68
C GLY A 120 -6.35 -33.78 7.31
N LEU A 121 -5.78 -34.99 7.23
CA LEU A 121 -5.22 -35.53 5.98
C LEU A 121 -6.27 -35.59 4.86
N LEU A 122 -6.01 -34.85 3.79
CA LEU A 122 -6.81 -34.79 2.58
C LEU A 122 -5.91 -34.93 1.37
N ILE A 123 -6.29 -35.82 0.46
CA ILE A 123 -5.57 -36.04 -0.80
C ILE A 123 -6.52 -35.63 -1.93
N ASN A 124 -6.07 -34.78 -2.84
CA ASN A 124 -6.91 -34.35 -3.96
C ASN A 124 -7.06 -35.45 -5.03
N ASP A 125 -8.11 -35.33 -5.82
CA ASP A 125 -8.21 -36.03 -7.12
C ASP A 125 -8.01 -34.97 -8.21
N PRO A 126 -6.80 -34.84 -8.81
CA PRO A 126 -6.50 -33.73 -9.67
C PRO A 126 -7.14 -33.86 -11.05
N ASP A 127 -7.43 -32.71 -11.67
CA ASP A 127 -7.86 -32.69 -13.06
C ASP A 127 -6.71 -33.09 -13.99
N THR A 128 -6.85 -34.26 -14.61
CA THR A 128 -5.86 -34.84 -15.51
C THR A 128 -5.61 -34.00 -16.77
N THR A 129 -6.44 -33.01 -17.10
CA THR A 129 -6.14 -32.10 -18.23
C THR A 129 -4.85 -31.31 -18.02
N TYR A 130 -4.42 -31.11 -16.77
CA TYR A 130 -3.17 -30.41 -16.46
C TYR A 130 -1.93 -31.30 -16.56
N LEU A 131 -2.07 -32.60 -16.88
CA LEU A 131 -0.92 -33.51 -17.02
C LEU A 131 0.07 -33.07 -18.10
N ALA A 132 -0.42 -32.40 -19.14
CA ALA A 132 0.44 -31.85 -20.19
C ALA A 132 1.44 -30.81 -19.66
N LEU A 133 1.17 -30.22 -18.48
CA LEU A 133 2.04 -29.26 -17.83
C LEU A 133 3.03 -29.92 -16.85
N MET A 134 2.87 -31.20 -16.52
CA MET A 134 3.72 -31.96 -15.59
C MET A 134 4.53 -33.04 -16.34
N VAL A 135 5.44 -32.60 -17.22
CA VAL A 135 6.21 -33.46 -18.13
C VAL A 135 7.22 -34.36 -17.39
N ARG A 136 7.86 -33.86 -16.34
CA ARG A 136 8.91 -34.47 -15.52
C ARG A 136 8.29 -35.28 -14.38
N THR A 137 7.32 -34.71 -13.70
CA THR A 137 6.77 -35.27 -12.45
C THR A 137 5.46 -36.04 -12.65
N GLY A 138 4.75 -35.80 -13.75
CA GLY A 138 3.50 -36.49 -14.09
C GLY A 138 2.41 -36.30 -13.03
N MET A 139 1.70 -37.39 -12.72
CA MET A 139 0.64 -37.37 -11.70
C MET A 139 1.13 -36.98 -10.30
N ARG A 140 2.42 -37.18 -9.98
CA ARG A 140 3.01 -36.79 -8.68
C ARG A 140 3.02 -35.28 -8.49
N GLY A 141 3.22 -34.51 -9.56
CA GLY A 141 3.20 -33.05 -9.52
C GLY A 141 1.80 -32.47 -9.34
N LEU A 142 0.76 -33.16 -9.86
CA LEU A 142 -0.64 -32.73 -9.76
C LEU A 142 -1.32 -33.14 -8.45
N ARG A 143 -0.94 -34.29 -7.89
CA ARG A 143 -1.52 -34.79 -6.66
C ARG A 143 -0.95 -34.05 -5.46
N LYS A 144 -1.83 -33.39 -4.72
CA LYS A 144 -1.56 -32.62 -3.51
C LYS A 144 -2.08 -33.39 -2.31
N VAL A 145 -1.24 -33.44 -1.29
CA VAL A 145 -1.52 -33.89 0.06
C VAL A 145 -1.65 -32.64 0.92
N ARG A 146 -2.79 -32.50 1.58
CA ARG A 146 -3.07 -31.45 2.55
C ARG A 146 -3.23 -32.07 3.93
N PHE A 147 -2.68 -31.43 4.94
CA PHE A 147 -2.88 -31.77 6.34
C PHE A 147 -2.73 -30.51 7.20
N ASP A 148 -3.23 -30.56 8.42
CA ASP A 148 -3.16 -29.47 9.38
C ASP A 148 -2.18 -29.86 10.49
N VAL A 149 -1.31 -28.92 10.86
CA VAL A 149 -0.37 -29.02 11.98
C VAL A 149 -0.81 -28.02 13.04
N GLU A 150 -1.08 -28.51 14.24
CA GLU A 150 -1.56 -27.71 15.36
C GLU A 150 -0.54 -27.70 16.50
N TRP A 151 -0.18 -26.52 17.00
CA TRP A 151 0.54 -26.35 18.25
C TRP A 151 -0.41 -25.77 19.30
N PRO A 152 -0.89 -26.59 20.26
CA PRO A 152 -1.86 -26.15 21.25
C PRO A 152 -1.28 -25.06 22.16
N LEU A 153 -2.08 -24.03 22.41
CA LEU A 153 -1.76 -22.89 23.24
C LEU A 153 -2.51 -22.97 24.58
N LYS A 154 -1.86 -22.52 25.65
CA LYS A 154 -2.50 -22.38 26.97
C LYS A 154 -3.07 -20.99 27.21
N SER A 155 -2.57 -20.02 26.48
CA SER A 155 -2.90 -18.60 26.53
C SER A 155 -2.43 -17.94 25.24
N GLU A 156 -2.91 -16.72 24.99
CA GLU A 156 -2.42 -15.88 23.89
C GLU A 156 -0.90 -15.71 24.00
N PRO A 157 -0.12 -16.04 22.94
CA PRO A 157 1.33 -16.01 22.96
C PRO A 157 1.85 -14.58 22.71
N SER A 158 3.03 -14.28 23.23
CA SER A 158 3.72 -13.00 23.01
C SER A 158 4.87 -13.10 22.00
N ASP A 159 5.48 -14.28 21.87
CA ASP A 159 6.59 -14.57 20.95
C ASP A 159 6.42 -15.99 20.39
N ILE A 160 6.58 -16.13 19.08
CA ILE A 160 6.54 -17.41 18.36
C ILE A 160 7.76 -17.48 17.45
N SER A 161 8.44 -18.62 17.46
CA SER A 161 9.47 -18.96 16.49
C SER A 161 9.16 -20.33 15.90
N LEU A 162 8.94 -20.38 14.58
CA LEU A 162 8.66 -21.61 13.84
C LEU A 162 9.75 -21.83 12.80
N GLN A 163 10.31 -23.02 12.75
CA GLN A 163 11.32 -23.40 11.78
C GLN A 163 10.75 -24.37 10.75
N TRP A 164 11.15 -24.19 9.49
CA TRP A 164 10.96 -25.17 8.42
C TRP A 164 12.32 -25.71 7.96
N TYR A 165 12.42 -27.00 7.64
CA TYR A 165 13.72 -27.67 7.43
C TYR A 165 13.93 -28.27 6.04
N VAL A 166 12.87 -28.51 5.28
CA VAL A 166 12.97 -29.22 4.00
C VAL A 166 13.01 -28.23 2.85
N TYR A 167 14.12 -28.19 2.12
CA TYR A 167 14.34 -27.30 0.97
C TYR A 167 14.84 -28.12 -0.24
N PRO A 168 13.94 -28.67 -1.06
CA PRO A 168 14.34 -29.39 -2.27
C PRO A 168 15.07 -28.46 -3.25
N ILE A 169 15.94 -29.03 -4.09
CA ILE A 169 16.63 -28.27 -5.15
C ILE A 169 15.62 -27.72 -6.15
N ASP A 170 15.79 -26.46 -6.55
CA ASP A 170 14.97 -25.85 -7.59
C ASP A 170 15.29 -26.47 -8.96
N PRO A 171 14.34 -27.19 -9.60
CA PRO A 171 14.56 -27.78 -10.90
C PRO A 171 14.73 -26.76 -12.05
N PHE A 172 14.50 -25.48 -11.78
CA PHE A 172 14.58 -24.35 -12.72
C PHE A 172 15.70 -23.35 -12.41
N SER A 173 16.49 -23.58 -11.34
CA SER A 173 17.64 -22.74 -11.01
C SER A 173 18.63 -22.64 -12.18
N SER A 174 18.93 -21.42 -12.60
CA SER A 174 19.96 -21.11 -13.60
C SER A 174 21.38 -21.09 -13.03
N VAL A 175 21.50 -21.06 -11.70
CA VAL A 175 22.77 -21.05 -10.95
C VAL A 175 23.38 -22.46 -10.88
N VAL A 176 24.72 -22.54 -10.91
CA VAL A 176 25.48 -23.79 -10.79
C VAL A 176 26.49 -23.70 -9.62
N PRO A 177 26.37 -24.53 -8.56
CA PRO A 177 25.34 -25.57 -8.37
C PRO A 177 23.93 -24.99 -8.18
N PRO A 178 22.87 -25.76 -8.47
CA PRO A 178 21.50 -25.28 -8.37
C PRO A 178 21.11 -25.00 -6.92
N GLU A 179 20.39 -23.91 -6.70
CA GLU A 179 19.97 -23.47 -5.37
C GLU A 179 18.70 -24.21 -4.91
N PRO A 180 18.49 -24.36 -3.59
CA PRO A 180 17.22 -24.84 -3.05
C PRO A 180 16.06 -23.88 -3.31
N ILE A 181 14.84 -24.40 -3.34
CA ILE A 181 13.65 -23.57 -3.47
C ILE A 181 13.44 -22.69 -2.23
N THR A 182 12.92 -21.48 -2.46
CA THR A 182 12.34 -20.66 -1.39
C THR A 182 10.88 -21.02 -1.22
N ILE A 183 10.48 -21.35 0.01
CA ILE A 183 9.11 -21.72 0.34
C ILE A 183 8.37 -20.46 0.76
N ALA A 184 7.34 -20.13 0.00
CA ALA A 184 6.41 -19.08 0.38
C ALA A 184 5.32 -19.62 1.29
N ALA A 185 4.99 -18.81 2.27
CA ALA A 185 3.97 -19.05 3.27
C ALA A 185 3.15 -17.77 3.47
N GLU A 186 1.94 -17.93 3.98
CA GLU A 186 1.09 -16.83 4.40
C GLU A 186 0.83 -16.97 5.90
N ALA A 187 1.10 -15.92 6.67
CA ALA A 187 0.76 -15.87 8.08
C ALA A 187 -0.43 -14.94 8.31
N GLN A 188 -1.50 -15.48 8.90
CA GLN A 188 -2.66 -14.73 9.37
C GLN A 188 -2.61 -14.66 10.88
N VAL A 189 -2.00 -13.62 11.42
CA VAL A 189 -1.76 -13.49 12.86
C VAL A 189 -2.38 -12.20 13.35
N GLU A 190 -3.13 -12.27 14.43
CA GLU A 190 -3.76 -11.09 15.04
C GLU A 190 -4.65 -10.28 14.04
N GLY A 191 -5.28 -10.97 13.08
CA GLY A 191 -6.14 -10.34 12.06
C GLY A 191 -5.37 -9.65 10.93
N ILE A 192 -4.05 -9.82 10.87
CA ILE A 192 -3.17 -9.29 9.81
C ILE A 192 -2.62 -10.44 8.97
N ARG A 193 -2.59 -10.25 7.64
CA ARG A 193 -1.93 -11.12 6.68
C ARG A 193 -0.52 -10.63 6.40
N GLU A 194 0.44 -11.53 6.45
CA GLU A 194 1.84 -11.29 6.14
C GLU A 194 2.36 -12.37 5.18
N ALA A 195 3.18 -11.94 4.21
CA ALA A 195 3.93 -12.86 3.37
C ALA A 195 5.18 -13.33 4.13
N VAL A 196 5.32 -14.64 4.27
CA VAL A 196 6.45 -15.28 4.96
C VAL A 196 7.23 -16.10 3.94
N PHE A 197 8.56 -16.04 4.02
CA PHE A 197 9.43 -16.81 3.13
C PHE A 197 10.42 -17.60 3.98
N PHE A 198 10.52 -18.89 3.69
CA PHE A 198 11.49 -19.80 4.29
C PHE A 198 12.52 -20.18 3.24
N SER A 199 13.80 -20.09 3.60
CA SER A 199 14.90 -20.57 2.77
C SER A 199 15.95 -21.28 3.63
N GLU A 200 16.88 -22.00 3.02
CA GLU A 200 17.98 -22.63 3.78
C GLU A 200 18.78 -21.59 4.59
N ALA A 201 18.93 -20.37 4.07
CA ALA A 201 19.63 -19.27 4.75
C ALA A 201 18.79 -18.60 5.85
N ALA A 202 17.46 -18.59 5.70
CA ALA A 202 16.51 -18.01 6.65
C ALA A 202 15.36 -19.00 6.93
N PRO A 203 15.61 -20.08 7.70
CA PRO A 203 14.64 -21.16 7.86
C PRO A 203 13.62 -20.91 8.97
N VAL A 204 13.73 -19.80 9.69
CA VAL A 204 12.93 -19.49 10.88
C VAL A 204 12.04 -18.28 10.61
N TRP A 205 10.73 -18.47 10.80
CA TRP A 205 9.78 -17.37 10.93
C TRP A 205 9.63 -17.02 12.41
N SER A 206 9.82 -15.74 12.75
CA SER A 206 9.66 -15.23 14.10
C SER A 206 8.58 -14.17 14.14
N TRP A 207 7.66 -14.29 15.08
CA TRP A 207 6.59 -13.34 15.32
C TRP A 207 6.58 -12.90 16.77
N ARG A 208 6.17 -11.64 17.00
CA ARG A 208 5.90 -11.09 18.32
C ARG A 208 4.58 -10.38 18.32
N SER A 209 3.83 -10.53 19.42
CA SER A 209 2.58 -9.80 19.66
C SER A 209 2.83 -8.31 19.46
N GLY A 210 2.04 -7.72 18.58
CA GLY A 210 2.14 -6.32 18.21
C GLY A 210 0.84 -5.59 18.53
N SER A 211 0.78 -4.34 18.08
CA SER A 211 -0.51 -3.65 18.03
C SER A 211 -1.17 -3.90 16.69
N THR A 212 -2.40 -4.37 16.75
CA THR A 212 -3.32 -4.52 15.61
C THR A 212 -4.13 -3.26 15.37
N ALA A 213 -4.00 -2.26 16.25
CA ALA A 213 -4.82 -1.09 16.20
C ALA A 213 -4.53 -0.30 14.91
N ILE A 214 -5.59 0.00 14.16
CA ILE A 214 -5.53 0.66 12.86
C ILE A 214 -4.70 1.96 12.93
N ASN A 215 -4.85 2.72 14.01
CA ASN A 215 -4.15 3.99 14.23
C ASN A 215 -2.63 3.86 14.47
N GLU A 216 -2.15 2.67 14.84
CA GLU A 216 -0.72 2.44 15.08
C GLU A 216 -0.02 1.86 13.85
N ARG A 217 -0.77 1.16 12.99
CA ARG A 217 -0.26 0.59 11.73
C ARG A 217 -0.31 1.55 10.55
N LEU A 218 -1.30 2.44 10.53
CA LEU A 218 -1.43 3.46 9.49
C LEU A 218 -0.59 4.70 9.82
N GLU A 219 0.02 5.29 8.81
CA GLU A 219 0.73 6.55 8.96
C GLU A 219 -0.25 7.67 9.28
N THR A 220 0.04 8.43 10.33
CA THR A 220 -0.82 9.53 10.78
C THR A 220 -0.55 10.78 9.96
N ILE A 221 -1.59 11.32 9.32
CA ILE A 221 -1.52 12.59 8.58
C ILE A 221 -2.10 13.72 9.43
N ALA A 222 -1.37 14.82 9.54
CA ALA A 222 -1.86 16.00 10.25
C ALA A 222 -3.07 16.62 9.51
N PRO A 223 -4.15 16.97 10.20
CA PRO A 223 -5.31 17.59 9.56
C PRO A 223 -4.95 18.99 9.01
N PRO A 224 -5.72 19.50 8.03
CA PRO A 224 -5.51 20.84 7.49
C PRO A 224 -5.49 21.92 8.58
N GLU A 225 -4.51 22.83 8.50
CA GLU A 225 -4.40 23.92 9.45
C GLU A 225 -5.49 24.97 9.24
N ARG A 226 -6.00 25.53 10.34
CA ARG A 226 -6.94 26.64 10.28
C ARG A 226 -6.20 27.95 10.02
N ARG A 227 -6.71 28.74 9.09
CA ARG A 227 -6.16 30.06 8.79
C ARG A 227 -6.38 31.00 9.98
N MET A 228 -5.29 31.46 10.59
CA MET A 228 -5.38 32.32 11.77
C MET A 228 -5.92 33.72 11.42
N PRO A 229 -6.83 34.28 12.24
CA PRO A 229 -7.25 35.67 12.10
C PRO A 229 -6.07 36.64 12.21
N TRP A 230 -6.15 37.77 11.52
CA TRP A 230 -5.16 38.84 11.66
C TRP A 230 -5.43 39.67 12.91
N PRO A 231 -4.44 39.81 13.82
CA PRO A 231 -4.57 40.67 14.97
C PRO A 231 -4.38 42.13 14.55
N LEU A 232 -5.46 42.91 14.55
CA LEU A 232 -5.40 44.34 14.22
C LEU A 232 -5.54 45.21 15.48
N PRO A 233 -4.50 46.00 15.85
CA PRO A 233 -4.54 46.86 17.01
C PRO A 233 -5.36 48.12 16.70
N LEU A 234 -6.68 47.96 16.74
CA LEU A 234 -7.64 48.94 16.21
C LEU A 234 -7.56 50.28 16.96
N LEU A 235 -7.28 50.25 18.26
CA LEU A 235 -7.04 51.45 19.07
C LEU A 235 -5.78 52.21 18.59
N SER A 236 -4.68 51.51 18.35
CA SER A 236 -3.44 52.11 17.84
C SER A 236 -3.63 52.72 16.46
N ILE A 237 -4.38 52.05 15.59
CA ILE A 237 -4.75 52.55 14.26
C ILE A 237 -5.60 53.82 14.38
N ILE A 238 -6.61 53.85 15.25
CA ILE A 238 -7.45 55.04 15.48
C ILE A 238 -6.62 56.22 16.02
N VAL A 239 -5.75 55.98 17.01
CA VAL A 239 -4.89 57.02 17.60
C VAL A 239 -3.94 57.60 16.55
N ALA A 240 -3.29 56.74 15.75
CA ALA A 240 -2.39 57.15 14.69
C ALA A 240 -3.13 57.93 13.58
N ALA A 241 -4.30 57.45 13.15
CA ALA A 241 -5.12 58.12 12.14
C ALA A 241 -5.64 59.48 12.62
N GLY A 242 -6.10 59.57 13.88
CA GLY A 242 -6.54 60.83 14.48
C GLY A 242 -5.41 61.85 14.61
N ALA A 243 -4.20 61.40 14.96
CA ALA A 243 -3.01 62.25 14.99
C ALA A 243 -2.59 62.74 13.60
N LEU A 244 -2.68 61.88 12.58
CA LEU A 244 -2.41 62.27 11.19
C LEU A 244 -3.41 63.33 10.70
N VAL A 245 -4.72 63.07 10.84
CA VAL A 245 -5.79 63.96 10.38
C VAL A 245 -5.73 65.32 11.08
N SER A 246 -5.44 65.35 12.39
CA SER A 246 -5.29 66.60 13.14
C SER A 246 -4.02 67.38 12.80
N SER A 247 -2.94 66.69 12.40
CA SER A 247 -1.65 67.31 12.07
C SER A 247 -1.59 67.94 10.67
N ILE A 248 -2.34 67.40 9.70
CA ILE A 248 -2.42 67.94 8.32
C ILE A 248 -2.81 69.44 8.28
N PRO A 249 -3.92 69.90 8.89
CA PRO A 249 -4.29 71.32 8.87
C PRO A 249 -3.36 72.19 9.72
N LEU A 250 -2.75 71.63 10.78
CA LEU A 250 -1.78 72.34 11.63
C LEU A 250 -0.47 72.64 10.88
N LEU A 251 -0.03 71.72 10.02
CA LEU A 251 1.13 71.87 9.14
C LEU A 251 0.84 72.77 7.93
N ALA A 252 -0.39 72.76 7.41
CA ALA A 252 -0.81 73.63 6.30
C ALA A 252 -1.11 75.08 6.72
N SER A 253 -1.30 75.34 8.01
CA SER A 253 -1.58 76.66 8.56
C SER A 253 -0.37 77.60 8.46
N ARG A 254 -0.61 78.83 7.96
CA ARG A 254 0.41 79.92 7.89
C ARG A 254 0.56 80.71 9.20
N ARG A 255 -0.14 80.33 10.28
CA ARG A 255 0.01 80.98 11.59
C ARG A 255 1.31 80.54 12.27
N SER A 256 2.06 81.53 12.77
CA SER A 256 3.23 81.32 13.62
C SER A 256 2.91 80.36 14.79
N GLY A 257 3.66 79.26 14.90
CA GLY A 257 3.60 78.32 16.03
C GLY A 257 2.72 77.07 15.85
N THR A 258 1.84 76.99 14.83
CA THR A 258 0.94 75.82 14.68
C THR A 258 1.65 74.56 14.17
N SER A 259 2.72 74.72 13.38
CA SER A 259 3.53 73.59 12.90
C SER A 259 4.27 72.89 14.06
N LEU A 260 4.70 73.63 15.08
CA LEU A 260 5.40 73.09 16.25
C LEU A 260 4.49 72.17 17.08
N VAL A 261 3.18 72.47 17.12
CA VAL A 261 2.18 71.60 17.76
C VAL A 261 2.05 70.26 17.02
N ALA A 262 2.02 70.28 15.69
CA ALA A 262 2.00 69.04 14.89
C ALA A 262 3.26 68.18 15.12
N PHE A 263 4.43 68.82 15.24
CA PHE A 263 5.69 68.13 15.56
C PHE A 263 5.72 67.49 16.96
N ILE A 264 4.83 67.88 17.88
CA ILE A 264 4.68 67.25 19.20
C ILE A 264 3.61 66.16 19.17
N ILE A 265 2.48 66.41 18.50
CA ILE A 265 1.34 65.48 18.44
C ILE A 265 1.74 64.17 17.75
N LEU A 266 2.42 64.23 16.61
CA LEU A 266 2.83 63.05 15.84
C LEU A 266 3.70 62.06 16.64
N PRO A 267 4.83 62.46 17.25
CA PRO A 267 5.66 61.53 18.02
C PRO A 267 4.97 61.07 19.30
N CYS A 268 4.18 61.91 19.99
CA CYS A 268 3.43 61.47 21.17
C CYS A 268 2.38 60.41 20.81
N ALA A 269 1.66 60.61 19.69
CA ALA A 269 0.69 59.64 19.20
C ALA A 269 1.35 58.35 18.71
N ALA A 270 2.53 58.42 18.09
CA ALA A 270 3.29 57.25 17.69
C ALA A 270 3.74 56.41 18.90
N VAL A 271 4.24 57.06 19.96
CA VAL A 271 4.59 56.39 21.23
C VAL A 271 3.36 55.76 21.88
N LEU A 272 2.24 56.49 21.94
CA LEU A 272 0.98 55.96 22.48
C LEU A 272 0.43 54.77 21.68
N ALA A 273 0.47 54.85 20.35
CA ALA A 273 0.03 53.77 19.46
C ALA A 273 0.91 52.52 19.59
N TYR A 274 2.22 52.70 19.73
CA TYR A 274 3.15 51.59 19.96
C TYR A 274 2.95 50.95 21.34
N ALA A 275 2.91 51.76 22.40
CA ALA A 275 2.71 51.29 23.77
C ALA A 275 1.33 50.64 23.98
N GLY A 276 0.30 51.10 23.26
CA GLY A 276 -1.06 50.57 23.30
C GLY A 276 -1.34 49.42 22.33
N SER A 277 -0.35 48.94 21.57
CA SER A 277 -0.54 47.93 20.50
C SER A 277 -1.13 46.60 20.97
N GLY A 278 -1.01 46.25 22.26
CA GLY A 278 -1.64 45.07 22.85
C GLY A 278 -3.08 45.27 23.34
N VAL A 279 -3.62 46.50 23.31
CA VAL A 279 -4.92 46.85 23.88
C VAL A 279 -5.92 47.16 22.77
N GLY A 280 -7.10 46.52 22.81
CA GLY A 280 -8.14 46.71 21.79
C GLY A 280 -7.78 46.06 20.45
N VAL A 281 -7.11 44.90 20.49
CA VAL A 281 -6.84 44.07 19.30
C VAL A 281 -8.14 43.41 18.86
N VAL A 282 -8.52 43.63 17.61
CA VAL A 282 -9.66 42.96 16.97
C VAL A 282 -9.12 41.91 16.02
N GLN A 283 -9.67 40.70 16.12
CA GLN A 283 -9.34 39.60 15.21
C GLN A 283 -10.21 39.74 13.97
N ILE A 284 -9.58 40.00 12.82
CA ILE A 284 -10.28 40.11 11.53
C ILE A 284 -9.88 38.92 10.66
N GLN A 285 -10.87 38.27 10.06
CA GLN A 285 -10.63 37.19 9.12
C GLN A 285 -9.83 37.76 7.92
N PRO A 286 -8.74 37.10 7.49
CA PRO A 286 -8.03 37.51 6.29
C PRO A 286 -9.00 37.60 5.10
N PRO A 287 -8.74 38.49 4.13
CA PRO A 287 -9.52 38.56 2.90
C PRO A 287 -9.44 37.23 2.15
N GLY A 288 -10.61 36.73 1.75
CA GLY A 288 -10.81 35.37 1.23
C GLY A 288 -11.92 34.66 2.02
N SER A 289 -12.64 33.75 1.38
CA SER A 289 -13.64 32.89 2.04
C SER A 289 -13.04 31.63 2.69
N GLU A 290 -11.74 31.43 2.50
CA GLU A 290 -10.99 30.24 2.89
C GLU A 290 -10.78 30.19 4.42
N ARG A 291 -11.31 29.15 5.05
CA ARG A 291 -11.14 28.91 6.49
C ARG A 291 -9.88 28.10 6.82
N LEU A 292 -9.42 27.30 5.87
CA LEU A 292 -8.24 26.46 5.98
C LEU A 292 -7.06 27.12 5.28
N GLN A 293 -5.86 26.82 5.76
CA GLN A 293 -4.61 27.22 5.14
C GLN A 293 -4.26 26.21 4.04
N LEU A 294 -4.05 26.72 2.82
CA LEU A 294 -3.60 25.90 1.70
C LEU A 294 -2.18 25.39 1.99
N PRO A 295 -1.93 24.07 1.87
CA PRO A 295 -0.58 23.53 2.00
C PRO A 295 0.33 24.05 0.88
N THR A 296 1.62 24.07 1.15
CA THR A 296 2.66 24.18 0.13
C THR A 296 2.76 22.89 -0.68
N SER A 297 3.40 22.92 -1.85
CA SER A 297 3.59 21.70 -2.65
C SER A 297 4.34 20.59 -1.91
N ALA A 298 5.34 20.95 -1.08
CA ALA A 298 6.07 19.98 -0.26
C ALA A 298 5.20 19.38 0.86
N GLU A 299 4.34 20.17 1.48
CA GLU A 299 3.37 19.66 2.46
C GLU A 299 2.32 18.77 1.80
N ALA A 300 1.86 19.13 0.59
CA ALA A 300 0.90 18.33 -0.17
C ALA A 300 1.47 16.95 -0.54
N GLU A 301 2.74 16.87 -0.92
CA GLU A 301 3.44 15.60 -1.13
C GLU A 301 3.53 14.77 0.17
N ALA A 302 3.91 15.41 1.28
CA ALA A 302 3.98 14.78 2.60
C ALA A 302 2.60 14.33 3.14
N ILE A 303 1.50 14.86 2.58
CA ILE A 303 0.13 14.41 2.83
C ILE A 303 -0.22 13.22 1.92
N LEU A 304 0.06 13.33 0.62
CA LEU A 304 -0.36 12.35 -0.36
C LEU A 304 0.31 10.99 -0.16
N VAL A 305 1.64 10.97 0.00
CA VAL A 305 2.40 9.70 0.01
C VAL A 305 1.94 8.78 1.16
N PRO A 306 1.76 9.26 2.40
CA PRO A 306 1.20 8.44 3.49
C PRO A 306 -0.25 8.01 3.24
N LEU A 307 -1.11 8.90 2.72
CA LEU A 307 -2.49 8.53 2.38
C LEU A 307 -2.53 7.36 1.40
N HIS A 308 -1.73 7.44 0.34
CA HIS A 308 -1.63 6.41 -0.68
C HIS A 308 -1.04 5.11 -0.12
N GLY A 309 0.06 5.17 0.65
CA GLY A 309 0.65 3.99 1.28
C GLY A 309 -0.33 3.26 2.21
N ASN A 310 -1.14 4.02 2.96
CA ASN A 310 -2.18 3.48 3.83
C ASN A 310 -3.28 2.71 3.07
N ILE A 311 -3.55 3.02 1.79
CA ILE A 311 -4.48 2.23 0.96
C ILE A 311 -3.98 0.80 0.81
N TYR A 312 -2.69 0.60 0.54
CA TYR A 312 -2.10 -0.74 0.40
C TYR A 312 -2.08 -1.46 1.75
N ARG A 313 -1.68 -0.78 2.83
CA ARG A 313 -1.70 -1.35 4.19
C ARG A 313 -3.10 -1.76 4.65
N ALA A 314 -4.16 -1.15 4.13
CA ALA A 314 -5.52 -1.51 4.47
C ALA A 314 -5.90 -2.93 4.02
N PHE A 315 -5.23 -3.49 3.00
CA PHE A 315 -5.46 -4.86 2.52
C PHE A 315 -4.62 -5.92 3.25
N ASP A 316 -3.77 -5.50 4.20
CA ASP A 316 -3.11 -6.42 5.13
C ASP A 316 -4.12 -6.99 6.13
N TYR A 317 -5.24 -6.30 6.40
CA TYR A 317 -6.26 -6.81 7.32
C TYR A 317 -7.03 -7.99 6.74
N VAL A 318 -7.40 -8.94 7.60
CA VAL A 318 -8.17 -10.13 7.24
C VAL A 318 -9.67 -9.85 7.20
N ALA A 319 -10.18 -9.16 8.22
CA ALA A 319 -11.60 -8.90 8.39
C ALA A 319 -12.07 -7.76 7.49
N GLU A 320 -13.19 -7.97 6.80
CA GLU A 320 -13.78 -6.96 5.91
C GLU A 320 -14.02 -5.63 6.61
N THR A 321 -14.53 -5.65 7.84
CA THR A 321 -14.77 -4.44 8.63
C THR A 321 -13.51 -3.63 8.86
N ASP A 322 -12.39 -4.30 9.15
CA ASP A 322 -11.13 -3.64 9.46
C ASP A 322 -10.50 -3.05 8.19
N ILE A 323 -10.67 -3.72 7.04
CA ILE A 323 -10.27 -3.18 5.72
C ILE A 323 -11.05 -1.89 5.44
N TYR A 324 -12.37 -1.89 5.61
CA TYR A 324 -13.21 -0.70 5.40
C TYR A 324 -12.83 0.45 6.35
N ASP A 325 -12.65 0.16 7.65
CA ASP A 325 -12.26 1.14 8.65
C ASP A 325 -10.85 1.71 8.41
N ALA A 326 -9.93 0.91 7.88
CA ALA A 326 -8.60 1.34 7.48
C ALA A 326 -8.63 2.20 6.21
N LEU A 327 -9.39 1.80 5.19
CA LEU A 327 -9.57 2.58 3.96
C LEU A 327 -10.20 3.95 4.24
N ASP A 328 -11.17 4.04 5.15
CA ASP A 328 -11.82 5.31 5.52
C ASP A 328 -10.85 6.34 6.13
N ARG A 329 -9.66 5.91 6.57
CA ARG A 329 -8.61 6.84 7.04
C ARG A 329 -7.92 7.59 5.92
N SER A 330 -7.91 7.03 4.72
CA SER A 330 -7.17 7.59 3.59
C SER A 330 -8.01 7.89 2.37
N VAL A 331 -9.21 7.33 2.28
CA VAL A 331 -10.08 7.39 1.11
C VAL A 331 -11.46 7.90 1.52
N SER A 332 -12.12 8.65 0.63
CA SER A 332 -13.47 9.16 0.85
C SER A 332 -14.37 8.95 -0.36
N GLY A 333 -15.67 9.08 -0.15
CA GLY A 333 -16.66 9.01 -1.21
C GLY A 333 -16.80 7.61 -1.80
N ASP A 334 -17.19 7.55 -3.08
CA ASP A 334 -17.47 6.29 -3.78
C ASP A 334 -16.20 5.47 -4.04
N LEU A 335 -15.02 6.12 -4.03
CA LEU A 335 -13.73 5.48 -4.27
C LEU A 335 -13.43 4.36 -3.26
N LEU A 336 -13.90 4.49 -2.01
CA LEU A 336 -13.67 3.48 -0.98
C LEU A 336 -14.30 2.14 -1.39
N ASP A 337 -15.58 2.15 -1.75
CA ASP A 337 -16.31 0.94 -2.17
C ASP A 337 -15.76 0.40 -3.49
N GLU A 338 -15.36 1.29 -4.40
CA GLU A 338 -14.73 0.91 -5.67
C GLU A 338 -13.39 0.17 -5.45
N LEU A 339 -12.50 0.72 -4.63
CA LEU A 339 -11.21 0.10 -4.31
C LEU A 339 -11.39 -1.26 -3.62
N TYR A 340 -12.26 -1.32 -2.60
CA TYR A 340 -12.53 -2.56 -1.88
C TYR A 340 -13.01 -3.66 -2.84
N ARG A 341 -14.07 -3.40 -3.61
CA ARG A 341 -14.63 -4.41 -4.54
C ARG A 341 -13.63 -4.84 -5.59
N THR A 342 -12.89 -3.89 -6.14
CA THR A 342 -11.91 -4.12 -7.19
C THR A 342 -10.80 -5.04 -6.72
N ILE A 343 -10.18 -4.70 -5.59
CA ILE A 343 -9.04 -5.45 -5.05
C ILE A 343 -9.51 -6.78 -4.45
N TYR A 344 -10.66 -6.81 -3.79
CA TYR A 344 -11.23 -8.06 -3.29
C TYR A 344 -11.54 -9.04 -4.43
N ALA A 345 -12.14 -8.56 -5.53
CA ALA A 345 -12.41 -9.40 -6.69
C ALA A 345 -11.12 -9.97 -7.31
N SER A 346 -10.04 -9.18 -7.42
CA SER A 346 -8.77 -9.68 -7.95
C SER A 346 -8.13 -10.71 -7.03
N LEU A 347 -8.10 -10.47 -5.71
CA LEU A 347 -7.54 -11.41 -4.74
C LEU A 347 -8.29 -12.76 -4.75
N VAL A 348 -9.63 -12.73 -4.82
CA VAL A 348 -10.45 -13.95 -4.93
C VAL A 348 -10.19 -14.69 -6.24
N MET A 349 -10.00 -13.98 -7.36
CA MET A 349 -9.69 -14.61 -8.65
C MET A 349 -8.30 -15.26 -8.65
N GLU A 350 -7.30 -14.63 -8.04
CA GLU A 350 -5.96 -15.19 -7.89
C GLU A 350 -5.98 -16.45 -7.03
N GLU A 351 -6.64 -16.42 -5.86
CA GLU A 351 -6.74 -17.57 -4.98
C GLU A 351 -7.44 -18.75 -5.67
N ALA A 352 -8.48 -18.48 -6.46
CA ALA A 352 -9.16 -19.50 -7.26
C ALA A 352 -8.25 -20.15 -8.33
N GLN A 353 -7.22 -19.45 -8.80
CA GLN A 353 -6.21 -19.97 -9.74
C GLN A 353 -5.00 -20.61 -9.02
N GLY A 354 -5.03 -20.66 -7.69
CA GLY A 354 -3.92 -21.17 -6.87
C GLY A 354 -2.71 -20.25 -6.87
N ALA A 355 -2.92 -18.94 -7.11
CA ALA A 355 -1.92 -17.90 -7.00
C ALA A 355 -2.26 -16.99 -5.80
N VAL A 356 -1.24 -16.49 -5.12
CA VAL A 356 -1.38 -15.50 -4.06
C VAL A 356 -0.45 -14.34 -4.37
N SER A 357 -0.99 -13.16 -4.68
CA SER A 357 -0.18 -11.94 -4.80
C SER A 357 -0.11 -11.19 -3.46
N ARG A 358 1.08 -10.69 -3.14
CA ARG A 358 1.34 -9.89 -1.95
C ARG A 358 2.18 -8.68 -2.32
N VAL A 359 1.75 -7.51 -1.85
CA VAL A 359 2.54 -6.28 -1.97
C VAL A 359 3.59 -6.28 -0.88
N THR A 360 4.85 -6.15 -1.27
CA THR A 360 5.99 -6.12 -0.35
C THR A 360 6.47 -4.69 -0.10
N ALA A 361 6.36 -3.82 -1.11
CA ALA A 361 6.68 -2.41 -0.97
C ALA A 361 5.87 -1.53 -1.95
N VAL A 362 5.69 -0.27 -1.55
CA VAL A 362 5.13 0.79 -2.38
C VAL A 362 6.10 1.96 -2.36
N ARG A 363 6.66 2.32 -3.51
CA ARG A 363 7.73 3.32 -3.64
C ARG A 363 7.26 4.51 -4.47
N PRO A 364 7.24 5.74 -3.91
CA PRO A 364 7.01 6.93 -4.73
C PRO A 364 8.17 7.11 -5.73
N VAL A 365 7.84 7.34 -6.99
CA VAL A 365 8.82 7.65 -8.05
C VAL A 365 8.81 9.14 -8.35
N GLU A 366 7.62 9.70 -8.59
CA GLU A 366 7.47 11.11 -8.92
C GLU A 366 6.12 11.64 -8.43
N VAL A 367 6.11 12.82 -7.80
CA VAL A 367 4.91 13.51 -7.34
C VAL A 367 4.89 14.90 -7.96
N GLN A 368 3.84 15.23 -8.71
CA GLN A 368 3.65 16.55 -9.30
C GLN A 368 2.32 17.15 -8.84
N ILE A 369 2.40 18.19 -8.02
CA ILE A 369 1.21 18.91 -7.54
C ILE A 369 0.74 19.87 -8.64
N GLU A 370 -0.39 19.54 -9.27
CA GLU A 370 -0.97 20.31 -10.37
C GLU A 370 -1.71 21.56 -9.87
N SER A 371 -2.48 21.41 -8.79
CA SER A 371 -3.20 22.52 -8.17
C SER A 371 -3.49 22.26 -6.70
N ILE A 372 -3.58 23.35 -5.93
CA ILE A 372 -4.05 23.38 -4.55
C ILE A 372 -5.00 24.57 -4.47
N GLU A 373 -6.29 24.30 -4.36
CA GLU A 373 -7.34 25.32 -4.43
C GLU A 373 -8.34 25.12 -3.30
N PRO A 374 -8.96 26.19 -2.78
CA PRO A 374 -10.10 26.05 -1.90
C PRO A 374 -11.32 25.53 -2.69
N ASP A 375 -12.13 24.70 -2.05
CA ASP A 375 -13.44 24.37 -2.58
C ASP A 375 -14.34 25.64 -2.57
N PRO A 376 -14.96 26.02 -3.70
CA PRO A 376 -15.79 27.23 -3.78
C PRO A 376 -17.10 27.11 -2.99
N ASP A 377 -17.59 25.89 -2.77
CA ASP A 377 -18.89 25.61 -2.17
C ASP A 377 -18.76 25.13 -0.71
N ARG A 378 -17.58 24.61 -0.33
CA ARG A 378 -17.32 23.99 0.98
C ARG A 378 -16.07 24.55 1.65
N PRO A 379 -15.98 24.53 2.99
CA PRO A 379 -14.78 24.97 3.71
C PRO A 379 -13.68 23.89 3.67
N GLU A 380 -13.30 23.46 2.46
CA GLU A 380 -12.41 22.33 2.19
C GLU A 380 -11.32 22.75 1.21
N ILE A 381 -10.26 21.94 1.12
CA ILE A 381 -9.15 22.13 0.18
C ILE A 381 -9.21 21.01 -0.85
N LEU A 382 -9.05 21.35 -2.12
CA LEU A 382 -8.93 20.43 -3.24
C LEU A 382 -7.47 20.43 -3.72
N MET A 383 -6.90 19.25 -3.88
CA MET A 383 -5.59 19.06 -4.47
C MET A 383 -5.70 18.12 -5.67
N ALA A 384 -5.16 18.53 -6.81
CA ALA A 384 -4.98 17.66 -7.96
C ALA A 384 -3.50 17.30 -8.07
N VAL A 385 -3.21 16.01 -8.21
CA VAL A 385 -1.83 15.50 -8.21
C VAL A 385 -1.65 14.50 -9.34
N SER A 386 -0.57 14.63 -10.10
CA SER A 386 -0.06 13.56 -10.95
C SER A 386 0.99 12.78 -10.16
N TYR A 387 0.81 11.47 -10.04
CA TYR A 387 1.62 10.63 -9.18
C TYR A 387 2.09 9.39 -9.92
N ARG A 388 3.40 9.13 -9.87
CA ARG A 388 4.06 7.93 -10.35
C ARG A 388 4.62 7.16 -9.17
N TRP A 389 4.32 5.87 -9.10
CA TRP A 389 4.81 4.99 -8.04
C TRP A 389 5.04 3.59 -8.55
N GLN A 390 5.90 2.87 -7.85
CA GLN A 390 6.18 1.45 -8.06
C GLN A 390 5.57 0.63 -6.93
N VAL A 391 5.01 -0.51 -7.29
CA VAL A 391 4.53 -1.53 -6.36
C VAL A 391 5.36 -2.77 -6.60
N ASP A 392 6.14 -3.12 -5.58
CA ASP A 392 6.87 -4.36 -5.54
C ASP A 392 5.94 -5.40 -4.92
N GLY A 393 5.83 -6.56 -5.56
CA GLY A 393 4.96 -7.61 -5.07
C GLY A 393 5.42 -8.99 -5.50
N ASN A 394 5.12 -9.96 -4.65
CA ASN A 394 5.47 -11.34 -4.84
C ASN A 394 4.20 -12.09 -5.21
N VAL A 395 4.24 -12.84 -6.31
CA VAL A 395 3.17 -13.74 -6.71
C VAL A 395 3.65 -15.15 -6.49
N THR A 396 3.09 -15.80 -5.48
CA THR A 396 3.34 -17.21 -5.21
C THR A 396 2.36 -18.05 -6.00
N HIS A 397 2.86 -18.99 -6.79
CA HIS A 397 2.02 -20.01 -7.38
C HIS A 397 2.84 -21.30 -7.60
N TRP A 398 2.26 -22.45 -7.27
CA TRP A 398 2.85 -23.77 -7.59
C TRP A 398 4.34 -23.90 -7.22
N GLY A 399 4.78 -23.34 -6.08
CA GLY A 399 6.08 -23.65 -5.47
C GLY A 399 7.23 -22.76 -5.83
N HIS A 400 6.94 -21.60 -6.40
CA HIS A 400 7.92 -20.58 -6.68
C HIS A 400 7.28 -19.21 -6.54
N VAL A 401 8.14 -18.24 -6.25
CA VAL A 401 7.79 -16.86 -6.01
C VAL A 401 8.24 -16.07 -7.22
N HIS A 402 7.30 -15.35 -7.84
CA HIS A 402 7.62 -14.35 -8.85
C HIS A 402 7.62 -12.99 -8.19
N GLU A 403 8.80 -12.39 -8.07
CA GLU A 403 8.90 -10.98 -7.73
C GLU A 403 8.52 -10.16 -8.97
N ARG A 404 7.72 -9.12 -8.76
CA ARG A 404 7.21 -8.25 -9.82
C ARG A 404 7.22 -6.82 -9.33
N THR A 405 7.76 -5.95 -10.16
CA THR A 405 7.64 -4.50 -9.97
C THR A 405 6.67 -3.96 -11.00
N ASN A 406 5.60 -3.32 -10.55
CA ASN A 406 4.66 -2.63 -11.44
C ASN A 406 4.76 -1.13 -11.18
N GLU A 407 4.99 -0.35 -12.22
CA GLU A 407 4.92 1.09 -12.16
C GLU A 407 3.57 1.58 -12.67
N TYR A 408 3.04 2.58 -11.98
CA TYR A 408 1.78 3.24 -12.30
C TYR A 408 2.01 4.74 -12.44
N LEU A 409 1.29 5.35 -13.37
CA LEU A 409 1.07 6.79 -13.43
C LEU A 409 -0.42 7.04 -13.25
N ALA A 410 -0.81 7.96 -12.37
CA ALA A 410 -2.21 8.32 -12.18
C ALA A 410 -2.41 9.80 -11.87
N GLU A 411 -3.63 10.26 -12.13
CA GLU A 411 -4.14 11.51 -11.57
C GLU A 411 -4.98 11.22 -10.32
N LEU A 412 -4.70 11.93 -9.24
CA LEU A 412 -5.37 11.81 -7.97
C LEU A 412 -6.02 13.12 -7.57
N GLY A 413 -7.21 13.01 -7.00
CA GLY A 413 -7.92 14.10 -6.32
C GLY A 413 -7.86 13.86 -4.83
N VAL A 414 -7.33 14.82 -4.07
CA VAL A 414 -7.26 14.76 -2.60
C VAL A 414 -8.06 15.91 -2.01
N ARG A 415 -8.83 15.61 -0.96
CA ARG A 415 -9.68 16.56 -0.25
C ARG A 415 -9.20 16.73 1.19
N GLY A 416 -9.03 17.97 1.61
CA GLY A 416 -8.70 18.37 2.98
C GLY A 416 -9.91 18.98 3.68
N SER A 417 -10.38 18.35 4.74
CA SER A 417 -11.51 18.81 5.57
C SER A 417 -11.09 18.94 7.04
N GLU A 418 -11.98 19.43 7.91
CA GLU A 418 -11.69 19.44 9.36
C GLU A 418 -11.49 18.03 9.95
N GLU A 419 -11.99 17.00 9.27
CA GLU A 419 -11.82 15.59 9.68
C GLU A 419 -10.48 15.00 9.24
N GLY A 420 -9.72 15.70 8.40
CA GLY A 420 -8.46 15.25 7.85
C GLY A 420 -8.43 15.26 6.32
N TRP A 421 -7.34 14.71 5.79
CA TRP A 421 -7.10 14.57 4.36
C TRP A 421 -7.52 13.18 3.88
N ARG A 422 -8.15 13.09 2.71
CA ARG A 422 -8.53 11.83 2.08
C ARG A 422 -8.41 11.93 0.56
N ILE A 423 -8.05 10.84 -0.09
CA ILE A 423 -8.11 10.66 -1.55
C ILE A 423 -9.58 10.44 -1.93
N GLU A 424 -10.09 11.22 -2.88
CA GLU A 424 -11.48 11.18 -3.33
C GLU A 424 -11.61 10.51 -4.71
N SER A 425 -10.58 10.63 -5.55
CA SER A 425 -10.58 10.03 -6.88
C SER A 425 -9.18 9.58 -7.30
N VAL A 426 -9.11 8.47 -8.02
CA VAL A 426 -7.89 7.98 -8.67
C VAL A 426 -8.22 7.65 -10.11
N ARG A 427 -7.41 8.13 -11.04
CA ARG A 427 -7.50 7.80 -12.47
C ARG A 427 -6.14 7.37 -12.96
N ILE A 428 -5.94 6.05 -13.06
CA ILE A 428 -4.72 5.49 -13.65
C ILE A 428 -4.64 5.93 -15.12
N LEU A 429 -3.47 6.40 -15.53
CA LEU A 429 -3.13 6.84 -16.88
C LEU A 429 -2.25 5.81 -17.59
N GLU A 430 -1.25 5.30 -16.89
CA GLU A 430 -0.30 4.30 -17.38
C GLU A 430 -0.10 3.22 -16.31
N GLN A 431 0.13 2.00 -16.78
CA GLN A 431 0.54 0.87 -15.96
C GLN A 431 1.54 0.06 -16.79
N GLU A 432 2.73 -0.15 -16.24
CA GLU A 432 3.81 -0.89 -16.88
C GLU A 432 4.44 -1.86 -15.87
N ARG A 433 4.76 -3.06 -16.34
CA ARG A 433 5.57 -3.99 -15.56
C ARG A 433 7.04 -3.67 -15.84
N ILE A 434 7.78 -3.37 -14.78
CA ILE A 434 9.23 -3.21 -14.85
C ILE A 434 9.83 -4.58 -14.56
N ASP A 435 10.29 -5.25 -15.59
CA ASP A 435 11.16 -6.41 -15.41
C ASP A 435 12.54 -5.87 -15.01
N GLU A 436 13.09 -6.33 -13.88
CA GLU A 436 14.51 -6.14 -13.63
C GLU A 436 15.26 -6.80 -14.80
N PRO A 437 16.30 -6.15 -15.37
CA PRO A 437 17.13 -6.84 -16.32
C PRO A 437 17.71 -8.05 -15.60
N GLU A 438 17.30 -9.26 -16.03
CA GLU A 438 18.10 -10.45 -15.77
C GLU A 438 19.53 -10.06 -16.11
N GLU A 439 20.46 -10.16 -15.15
CA GLU A 439 21.88 -10.04 -15.48
C GLU A 439 22.11 -11.02 -16.63
N GLU A 440 22.30 -10.50 -17.85
CA GLU A 440 22.70 -11.30 -18.99
C GLU A 440 24.08 -11.85 -18.63
N VAL A 441 24.11 -13.00 -17.97
CA VAL A 441 25.29 -13.81 -17.85
C VAL A 441 25.62 -14.22 -19.28
N SER A 442 26.61 -13.53 -19.85
CA SER A 442 27.19 -13.85 -21.14
C SER A 442 27.33 -15.37 -21.27
N PRO A 443 26.93 -15.99 -22.41
CA PRO A 443 27.01 -17.44 -22.61
C PRO A 443 28.43 -17.99 -22.41
N ASP A 444 29.44 -17.11 -22.50
CA ASP A 444 30.82 -17.41 -22.22
C ASP A 444 31.23 -16.64 -20.95
N GLY A 445 31.25 -17.32 -19.80
CA GLY A 445 31.59 -16.78 -18.48
C GLY A 445 33.02 -16.26 -18.34
N LEU A 446 33.37 -15.24 -19.11
CA LEU A 446 34.57 -14.44 -18.98
C LEU A 446 34.15 -12.97 -18.95
N PRO A 447 34.65 -12.17 -17.99
CA PRO A 447 34.43 -10.73 -18.03
C PRO A 447 35.00 -10.17 -19.34
N GLU A 448 34.19 -9.39 -20.07
CA GLU A 448 34.66 -8.53 -21.15
C GLU A 448 35.69 -7.56 -20.56
N PHE A 449 36.97 -7.91 -20.65
CA PHE A 449 38.03 -6.93 -20.55
C PHE A 449 37.90 -6.02 -21.76
N GLY A 450 37.44 -4.79 -21.51
CA GLY A 450 37.39 -3.75 -22.52
C GLY A 450 38.72 -3.68 -23.27
N GLU A 451 38.64 -3.77 -24.60
CA GLU A 451 39.74 -3.44 -25.50
C GLU A 451 40.09 -1.95 -25.29
N SER A 452 41.01 -1.66 -24.38
CA SER A 452 41.79 -0.43 -24.44
C SER A 452 43.10 -0.76 -25.15
N ASP A 453 43.11 -0.48 -26.45
CA ASP A 453 44.33 -0.32 -27.22
C ASP A 453 45.19 0.83 -26.65
N GLU A 454 46.49 0.67 -26.81
CA GLU A 454 47.58 1.66 -26.69
C GLU A 454 48.32 1.79 -25.34
N ASP A 455 49.39 0.98 -25.25
CA ASP A 455 50.79 1.43 -25.27
C ASP A 455 51.56 1.87 -23.99
N VAL A 456 52.73 1.20 -23.86
CA VAL A 456 54.06 1.70 -23.41
C VAL A 456 54.51 1.43 -21.95
N LEU A 457 55.34 0.38 -21.86
CA LEU A 457 56.71 0.30 -21.31
C LEU A 457 57.07 1.09 -20.02
N LEU A 458 57.33 0.35 -18.94
CA LEU A 458 58.68 0.12 -18.40
C LEU A 458 58.73 -1.15 -17.54
#